data_AF-A0A8T6W6H3-F1
#
_entry.id   AF-A0A8T6W6H3-F1
#
_cell.length_a   1.000
_cell.length_b   1.000
_cell.length_c   1.000
_cell.angle_alpha   90.00
_cell.angle_beta   90.00
_cell.angle_gamma   90.00
#
_symmetry.space_group_name_H-M   'P 1'
#
loop_
_entity.id
_entity.type
_entity.pdbx_description
1 polymer ?
#
loop_
_entity_poly.entity_id
_entity_poly.type
_entity_poly.pdbx_seq_one_letter_code
_entity_poly.pdbx_strand_id
1 'polypeptide(L)'
;MQTVTVLYGERRTAYWILGFTTLHIVITPFFLWMLGIIGVVGSLFSFALLSAGNGIILRDPTPKRGLQALLLFHASLLVYIFTILLASIF
;
A
#
# COMPACT_ATOMS: atom_id res chain seq x y z
N MET A 1 9.12 -23.53 -3.68
CA MET A 1 7.84 -22.82 -3.42
C MET A 1 7.31 -22.25 -4.73
N GLN A 2 6.01 -22.39 -5.01
CA GLN A 2 5.38 -21.75 -6.16
C GLN A 2 4.72 -20.43 -5.71
N THR A 3 5.38 -19.31 -5.98
CA THR A 3 4.87 -17.97 -5.69
C THR A 3 4.23 -17.36 -6.94
N VAL A 4 3.48 -16.27 -6.79
CA VAL A 4 2.90 -15.54 -7.93
C VAL A 4 4.00 -15.14 -8.93
N THR A 5 5.16 -14.70 -8.45
CA THR A 5 6.32 -14.38 -9.31
C THR A 5 6.85 -15.59 -10.07
N VAL A 6 6.93 -16.75 -9.43
CA VAL A 6 7.40 -17.99 -10.08
C VAL A 6 6.41 -18.49 -11.13
N LEU A 7 5.10 -18.38 -10.85
CA LEU A 7 4.03 -18.87 -11.72
C LEU A 7 3.70 -17.94 -12.89
N TYR A 8 3.80 -16.63 -12.67
CA TYR A 8 3.25 -15.61 -13.57
C TYR A 8 4.26 -14.55 -14.00
N GLY A 9 5.47 -14.57 -13.45
CA GLY A 9 6.54 -13.61 -13.73
C GLY A 9 6.39 -12.28 -12.98
N GLU A 10 7.45 -11.47 -13.04
CA GLU A 10 7.57 -10.21 -12.29
C GLU A 10 6.52 -9.17 -12.74
N ARG A 11 6.28 -9.05 -14.05
CA ARG A 11 5.31 -8.09 -14.60
C ARG A 11 3.88 -8.38 -14.15
N ARG A 12 3.44 -9.64 -14.19
CA ARG A 12 2.07 -10.00 -13.74
C ARG A 12 1.95 -9.89 -12.23
N THR A 13 3.03 -10.15 -11.50
CA THR A 13 3.08 -9.90 -10.05
C THR A 13 2.91 -8.42 -9.72
N ALA A 14 3.52 -7.51 -10.49
CA ALA A 14 3.31 -6.08 -10.29
C ALA A 14 1.83 -5.66 -10.50
N TYR A 15 1.15 -6.20 -11.52
CA TYR A 15 -0.29 -5.98 -11.69
C TYR A 15 -1.13 -6.63 -10.59
N TRP A 16 -0.71 -7.78 -10.08
CA TRP A 16 -1.36 -8.42 -8.93
C TRP A 16 -1.29 -7.53 -7.69
N ILE A 17 -0.10 -6.98 -7.37
CA ILE A 17 0.09 -6.04 -6.26
C ILE A 17 -0.75 -4.78 -6.45
N LEU A 18 -0.80 -4.24 -7.68
CA LEU A 18 -1.65 -3.10 -8.01
C LEU A 18 -3.12 -3.40 -7.73
N GLY A 19 -3.61 -4.56 -8.17
CA GLY A 19 -5.00 -4.98 -7.95
C GLY A 19 -5.38 -4.99 -6.47
N PHE A 20 -4.53 -5.57 -5.61
CA PHE A 20 -4.77 -5.55 -4.15
C PHE A 20 -4.64 -4.15 -3.55
N THR A 21 -3.72 -3.32 -4.05
CA THR A 21 -3.60 -1.93 -3.60
C THR A 21 -4.86 -1.14 -3.95
N THR A 22 -5.37 -1.28 -5.17
CA THR A 22 -6.61 -0.63 -5.60
C THR A 22 -7.79 -1.09 -4.75
N LEU A 23 -7.91 -2.40 -4.52
CA LEU A 23 -8.95 -2.95 -3.63
C LEU A 23 -8.85 -2.34 -2.22
N HIS A 24 -7.65 -2.25 -1.67
CA HIS A 24 -7.40 -1.64 -0.36
C HIS A 24 -7.86 -0.17 -0.31
N ILE A 25 -7.46 0.63 -1.31
CA ILE A 25 -7.83 2.05 -1.39
C ILE A 25 -9.35 2.23 -1.54
N VAL A 26 -10.03 1.35 -2.29
CA VAL A 26 -11.48 1.40 -2.47
C VAL A 26 -12.23 1.00 -1.21
N ILE A 27 -11.74 0.00 -0.47
CA ILE A 27 -12.39 -0.52 0.73
C ILE A 27 -12.16 0.38 1.95
N THR A 28 -10.98 0.99 2.08
CA THR A 28 -10.60 1.77 3.27
C THR A 28 -11.59 2.89 3.64
N PRO A 29 -12.15 3.69 2.70
CA PRO A 29 -13.15 4.73 3.01
C PRO A 29 -14.37 4.24 3.79
N PHE A 30 -14.80 2.99 3.59
CA PHE A 30 -15.91 2.39 4.33
C PHE A 30 -15.62 2.21 5.83
N PHE A 31 -14.37 2.37 6.26
CA PHE A 31 -13.95 2.26 7.65
C PHE A 31 -13.47 3.60 8.23
N LEU A 32 -13.24 4.62 7.40
CA LEU A 32 -12.68 5.90 7.86
C LEU A 32 -13.60 6.69 8.80
N TRP A 33 -14.92 6.51 8.69
CA TRP A 33 -15.89 7.14 9.59
C TRP A 33 -15.69 6.76 11.06
N MET A 34 -15.09 5.60 11.34
CA MET A 34 -14.76 5.16 12.71
C MET A 34 -13.51 5.86 13.28
N LEU A 35 -12.64 6.42 12.43
CA LEU A 35 -11.35 7.03 12.82
C LEU A 35 -11.35 8.57 12.75
N GLY A 36 -12.46 9.18 12.35
CA GLY A 36 -12.60 10.62 12.24
C GLY A 36 -11.62 11.28 11.28
N ILE A 37 -11.42 12.60 11.44
CA ILE A 37 -10.58 13.39 10.52
C ILE A 37 -9.11 12.97 10.53
N ILE A 38 -8.60 12.51 11.68
CA ILE A 38 -7.22 12.01 11.81
C ILE A 38 -7.04 10.77 10.93
N GLY A 39 -7.99 9.83 10.98
CA GLY A 39 -8.02 8.64 10.13
C GLY A 39 -7.99 8.98 8.64
N VAL A 40 -8.77 9.98 8.22
CA VAL A 40 -8.81 10.43 6.82
C VAL A 40 -7.45 10.97 6.36
N VAL A 41 -6.87 11.91 7.11
CA VAL A 41 -5.60 12.55 6.75
C VAL A 41 -4.46 11.52 6.70
N GLY A 42 -4.37 10.66 7.72
CA GLY A 42 -3.34 9.62 7.75
C GLY A 42 -3.48 8.60 6.62
N SER A 43 -4.71 8.22 6.27
CA SER A 43 -4.97 7.29 5.16
C SER A 43 -4.61 7.88 3.81
N LEU A 44 -4.87 9.17 3.57
CA LEU A 44 -4.43 9.84 2.34
C LEU A 44 -2.90 9.82 2.19
N PHE A 45 -2.16 10.03 3.28
CA PHE A 45 -0.71 9.96 3.26
C PHE A 45 -0.22 8.53 2.96
N SER A 46 -0.83 7.53 3.58
CA SER A 46 -0.56 6.12 3.29
C SER A 46 -0.87 5.75 1.83
N PHE A 47 -1.97 6.23 1.26
CA PHE A 47 -2.32 5.99 -0.14
C PHE A 47 -1.30 6.60 -1.11
N ALA A 48 -0.74 7.77 -0.79
CA ALA A 48 0.32 8.37 -1.58
C ALA A 48 1.58 7.48 -1.61
N LEU A 49 1.99 6.94 -0.45
CA LEU A 49 3.12 6.02 -0.35
C LEU A 49 2.88 4.70 -1.12
N LEU A 50 1.68 4.11 -0.96
CA LEU A 50 1.28 2.91 -1.70
C LEU A 50 1.28 3.15 -3.21
N SER A 51 0.74 4.29 -3.66
CA SER A 51 0.70 4.66 -5.07
C SER A 51 2.10 4.87 -5.64
N ALA A 52 2.99 5.51 -4.89
CA ALA A 52 4.39 5.67 -5.27
C ALA A 52 5.11 4.31 -5.40
N GLY A 53 4.93 3.41 -4.43
CA GLY A 53 5.48 2.05 -4.49
C GLY A 53 4.98 1.25 -5.70
N ASN A 54 3.69 1.35 -6.01
CA ASN A 54 3.11 0.75 -7.21
C ASN A 54 3.68 1.36 -8.49
N GLY A 55 3.84 2.69 -8.55
CA GLY A 55 4.46 3.36 -9.69
C GLY A 55 5.89 2.88 -9.96
N ILE A 56 6.69 2.64 -8.90
CA ILE A 56 8.05 2.11 -9.01
C ILE A 56 8.05 0.72 -9.66
N ILE A 57 7.25 -0.22 -9.16
CA ILE A 57 7.24 -1.60 -9.67
C ILE A 57 6.57 -1.74 -11.03
N LEU A 58 5.58 -0.89 -11.36
CA LEU A 58 4.91 -0.93 -12.66
C LEU A 58 5.79 -0.36 -13.77
N ARG A 59 6.62 0.64 -13.46
CA ARG A 59 7.56 1.21 -14.44
C ARG A 59 8.69 0.24 -14.76
N ASP A 60 9.22 -0.44 -13.76
CA ASP A 60 10.38 -1.32 -13.88
C ASP A 60 10.21 -2.50 -12.90
N PRO A 61 9.56 -3.59 -13.34
CA PRO A 61 9.23 -4.73 -12.48
C PRO A 61 10.44 -5.65 -12.37
N THR A 62 11.46 -5.20 -11.62
CA THR A 62 12.66 -5.98 -11.29
C THR A 62 12.77 -6.18 -9.78
N PRO A 63 13.51 -7.19 -9.29
CA PRO A 63 13.64 -7.46 -7.85
C PRO A 63 14.20 -6.26 -7.06
N LYS A 64 15.15 -5.52 -7.66
CA LYS A 64 15.74 -4.32 -7.06
C LYS A 64 14.70 -3.23 -6.82
N ARG A 65 13.82 -2.98 -7.80
CA ARG A 65 12.71 -2.02 -7.67
C ARG A 65 11.64 -2.52 -6.72
N GLY A 66 11.41 -3.83 -6.70
CA GLY A 66 10.57 -4.50 -5.71
C GLY A 66 10.99 -4.18 -4.28
N LEU A 67 12.28 -4.22 -3.97
CA LEU A 67 12.81 -3.85 -2.64
C LEU A 67 12.59 -2.36 -2.30
N GLN A 68 12.74 -1.46 -3.28
CA GLN A 68 12.45 -0.04 -3.08
C GLN A 68 10.97 0.21 -2.78
N ALA A 69 10.07 -0.44 -3.53
CA ALA A 69 8.64 -0.35 -3.29
C ALA A 69 8.25 -1.01 -1.97
N LEU A 70 8.91 -2.11 -1.58
CA LEU A 70 8.70 -2.78 -0.30
C LEU A 70 8.91 -1.82 0.88
N LEU A 71 9.94 -0.97 0.81
CA LEU A 71 10.19 0.04 1.83
C LEU A 71 9.03 1.05 1.91
N LEU A 72 8.50 1.50 0.77
CA LEU A 72 7.35 2.43 0.75
C LEU A 72 6.06 1.78 1.27
N PHE A 73 5.84 0.51 0.95
CA PHE A 73 4.70 -0.24 1.49
C PHE A 73 4.80 -0.39 3.01
N HIS A 74 5.99 -0.67 3.56
CA HIS A 74 6.20 -0.70 5.01
C HIS A 74 6.09 0.69 5.65
N ALA A 75 6.58 1.74 4.99
CA ALA A 75 6.38 3.11 5.46
C ALA A 75 4.89 3.47 5.54
N SER A 76 4.08 3.05 4.56
CA SER A 76 2.63 3.24 4.59
C SER A 76 1.97 2.50 5.77
N LEU A 77 2.44 1.29 6.07
CA LEU A 77 1.97 0.53 7.24
C LEU A 77 2.29 1.27 8.54
N LEU A 78 3.50 1.81 8.68
CA LEU A 78 3.86 2.61 9.86
C LEU A 78 2.96 3.84 9.99
N VAL A 79 2.70 4.56 8.89
CA VAL A 79 1.78 5.70 8.91
C VAL A 79 0.38 5.27 9.36
N TYR A 80 -0.16 4.16 8.86
CA TYR A 80 -1.44 3.64 9.34
C TYR A 80 -1.44 3.34 10.84
N ILE A 81 -0.41 2.67 11.33
CA ILE A 81 -0.29 2.34 12.76
C ILE A 81 -0.31 3.62 13.60
N PHE A 82 0.53 4.60 13.26
CA PHE A 82 0.56 5.89 13.96
C PHE A 82 -0.77 6.64 13.86
N THR A 83 -1.42 6.60 12.70
CA THR A 83 -2.72 7.25 12.48
C THR A 83 -3.79 6.65 13.40
N ILE A 84 -3.88 5.33 13.47
CA ILE A 84 -4.88 4.63 14.30
C ILE A 84 -4.59 4.90 15.79
N LEU A 85 -3.32 4.84 16.20
CA LEU A 85 -2.94 5.15 17.57
C LEU A 85 -3.31 6.59 17.95
N LEU A 86 -2.98 7.57 17.08
CA LEU A 86 -3.31 8.97 17.32
C LEU A 86 -4.83 9.18 17.37
N ALA A 87 -5.57 8.60 16.44
CA ALA A 87 -7.04 8.66 16.41
C ALA A 87 -7.71 7.97 17.60
N SER A 88 -7.01 7.08 18.31
CA SER A 88 -7.55 6.45 19.53
C SER A 88 -7.41 7.32 20.79
N ILE A 89 -6.56 8.35 20.74
CA ILE A 89 -6.29 9.25 21.87
C ILE A 89 -7.22 10.47 21.86
N PHE A 90 -7.70 10.89 20.69
CA PHE A 90 -8.54 12.08 20.47
C PHE A 90 -9.94 11.69 20.02
#